data_AF-A0A7K2MDT8-F1
#
_entry.id   AF-A0A7K2MDT8-F1
#
_cell.length_a   1.000
_cell.length_b   1.000
_cell.length_c   1.000
_cell.angle_alpha   90.00
_cell.angle_beta   90.00
_cell.angle_gamma   90.00
#
_symmetry.space_group_name_H-M   'P 1'
#
loop_
_entity.id
_entity.type
_entity.pdbx_description
1 polymer ?
#
loop_
_entity_poly.entity_id
_entity_poly.type
_entity_poly.pdbx_seq_one_letter_code
_entity_poly.pdbx_strand_id
1 'polypeptide(L)'
;FAGGGRAIAAQLKKLGLPLAGAQFHDGSGLNRADRLTANLLTALLRTAADPARPGLRPVLTGLPVAGFTGTLADRYAADGAAGLVRAKTGTLTGVNTLAGTTVDRDGRLLVFAFLTDGTTDPQAAQSALDTTATTLSACGCA
;
A
#
# COMPACT_ATOMS: atom_id res chain seq x y z
N PHE A 1 15.35 13.05 12.81
CA PHE A 1 13.93 12.88 13.22
C PHE A 1 13.68 11.60 14.05
N ALA A 2 14.53 11.26 15.03
CA ALA A 2 14.40 9.99 15.77
C ALA A 2 13.10 9.87 16.62
N GLY A 3 12.47 10.99 16.98
CA GLY A 3 11.19 10.98 17.69
C GLY A 3 10.01 10.46 16.85
N GLY A 4 10.03 10.70 15.53
CA GLY A 4 8.94 10.33 14.62
C GLY A 4 8.79 8.82 14.47
N GLY A 5 9.87 8.11 14.16
CA GLY A 5 9.87 6.64 14.04
C GLY A 5 9.42 5.94 15.32
N ARG A 6 9.87 6.43 16.49
CA ARG A 6 9.43 5.90 17.79
C ARG A 6 7.93 6.12 18.04
N ALA A 7 7.40 7.29 17.70
CA ALA A 7 5.98 7.59 17.86
C ALA A 7 5.12 6.69 16.96
N ILE A 8 5.55 6.46 15.70
CA ILE A 8 4.89 5.55 14.77
C ILE A 8 4.88 4.13 15.33
N ALA A 9 6.04 3.59 15.71
CA ALA A 9 6.14 2.23 16.26
C ALA A 9 5.26 2.04 17.51
N ALA A 10 5.24 3.04 18.41
CA ALA A 10 4.40 3.00 19.60
C ALA A 10 2.90 2.98 19.25
N GLN A 11 2.48 3.76 18.26
CA GLN A 11 1.08 3.80 17.86
C GLN A 11 0.62 2.54 17.15
N LEU A 12 1.45 1.99 16.25
CA LEU A 12 1.15 0.72 15.58
C LEU A 12 1.11 -0.45 16.58
N LYS A 13 1.96 -0.43 17.62
CA LYS A 13 1.91 -1.40 18.72
C LYS A 13 0.61 -1.31 19.51
N LYS A 14 0.12 -0.10 19.82
CA LYS A 14 -1.18 0.09 20.49
C LYS A 14 -2.35 -0.44 19.65
N LEU A 15 -2.23 -0.40 18.33
CA LEU A 15 -3.23 -0.96 17.41
C LEU A 15 -3.17 -2.49 17.30
N GLY A 16 -2.17 -3.15 17.92
CA GLY A 16 -1.98 -4.59 17.90
C GLY A 16 -1.37 -5.12 16.59
N LEU A 17 -0.66 -4.28 15.84
CA LEU A 17 -0.13 -4.65 14.53
C LEU A 17 1.15 -5.50 14.61
N PRO A 18 1.41 -6.37 13.62
CA PRO A 18 2.58 -7.23 13.60
C PRO A 18 3.83 -6.43 13.21
N LEU A 19 4.60 -5.99 14.22
CA LEU A 19 5.80 -5.18 14.02
C LEU A 19 7.09 -5.99 13.81
N ALA A 20 7.03 -7.31 13.82
CA ALA A 20 8.18 -8.16 13.56
C ALA A 20 8.76 -7.85 12.17
N GLY A 21 10.06 -7.52 12.12
CA GLY A 21 10.76 -7.14 10.89
C GLY A 21 10.58 -5.69 10.44
N ALA A 22 9.80 -4.87 11.16
CA ALA A 22 9.61 -3.46 10.84
C ALA A 22 10.63 -2.57 11.59
N GLN A 23 11.18 -1.58 10.89
CA GLN A 23 12.11 -0.57 11.41
C GLN A 23 11.68 0.80 10.89
N PHE A 24 11.53 1.77 11.80
CA PHE A 24 11.07 3.12 11.47
C PHE A 24 12.11 4.13 11.93
N HIS A 25 12.76 4.77 10.97
CA HIS A 25 13.75 5.81 11.16
C HIS A 25 13.19 7.19 10.81
N ASP A 26 12.24 7.26 9.88
CA ASP A 26 11.41 8.43 9.64
C ASP A 26 9.95 8.07 9.31
N GLY A 27 9.11 9.09 9.03
CA GLY A 27 7.70 8.91 8.69
C GLY A 27 7.37 9.08 7.20
N SER A 28 8.35 9.45 6.39
CA SER A 28 8.22 9.67 4.95
C SER A 28 8.55 8.43 4.12
N GLY A 29 9.39 7.54 4.66
CA GLY A 29 9.96 6.39 3.95
C GLY A 29 11.17 6.74 3.08
N LEU A 30 11.78 7.92 3.24
CA LEU A 30 12.98 8.32 2.49
C LEU A 30 14.27 7.74 3.10
N ASN A 31 14.24 7.37 4.38
CA ASN A 31 15.37 6.73 5.01
C ASN A 31 15.52 5.29 4.52
N ARG A 32 16.63 5.00 3.84
CA ARG A 32 16.94 3.65 3.34
C ARG A 32 17.12 2.59 4.44
N ALA A 33 17.22 2.98 5.71
CA ALA A 33 17.19 2.06 6.84
C ALA A 33 15.76 1.64 7.24
N ASP A 34 14.72 2.31 6.73
CA ASP A 34 13.33 1.90 6.98
C ASP A 34 13.11 0.48 6.45
N ARG A 35 12.40 -0.32 7.26
CA ARG A 35 11.99 -1.68 6.90
C ARG A 35 10.51 -1.83 7.20
N LEU A 36 9.75 -2.32 6.24
CA LEU A 36 8.34 -2.63 6.38
C LEU A 36 8.09 -4.02 5.80
N THR A 37 7.09 -4.70 6.34
CA THR A 37 6.67 -6.01 5.82
C THR A 37 5.31 -5.89 5.14
N ALA A 38 5.07 -6.72 4.12
CA ALA A 38 3.76 -6.82 3.50
C ALA A 38 2.66 -7.13 4.53
N ASN A 39 2.97 -8.02 5.49
CA ASN A 39 2.06 -8.38 6.59
C ASN A 39 1.67 -7.18 7.46
N LEU A 40 2.62 -6.29 7.77
CA LEU A 40 2.32 -5.08 8.52
C LEU A 40 1.40 -4.14 7.73
N LEU A 41 1.72 -3.90 6.45
CA LEU A 41 0.95 -2.96 5.61
C LEU A 41 -0.48 -3.47 5.37
N THR A 42 -0.65 -4.75 5.06
CA THR A 42 -1.98 -5.34 4.89
C THR A 42 -2.76 -5.39 6.21
N ALA A 43 -2.12 -5.70 7.35
CA ALA A 43 -2.76 -5.65 8.65
C ALA A 43 -3.21 -4.24 9.03
N LEU A 44 -2.41 -3.21 8.72
CA LEU A 44 -2.78 -1.82 8.92
C LEU A 44 -4.00 -1.41 8.08
N LEU A 45 -3.99 -1.74 6.79
CA LEU A 45 -5.10 -1.41 5.89
C LEU A 45 -6.40 -2.14 6.29
N ARG A 46 -6.30 -3.42 6.67
CA ARG A 46 -7.44 -4.18 7.23
C ARG A 46 -7.95 -3.56 8.52
N THR A 47 -7.04 -3.15 9.40
CA THR A 47 -7.37 -2.44 10.65
C THR A 47 -8.07 -1.11 10.39
N ALA A 48 -7.66 -0.37 9.36
CA ALA A 48 -8.29 0.88 8.97
C ALA A 48 -9.68 0.70 8.34
N ALA A 49 -9.94 -0.47 7.76
CA ALA A 49 -11.23 -0.83 7.18
C ALA A 49 -12.26 -1.29 8.23
N ASP A 50 -11.82 -1.60 9.45
CA ASP A 50 -12.69 -2.08 10.54
C ASP A 50 -13.77 -1.02 10.89
N PRO A 51 -15.07 -1.35 10.75
CA PRO A 51 -16.16 -0.44 11.13
C PRO A 51 -16.11 0.03 12.58
N ALA A 52 -15.52 -0.76 13.49
CA ALA A 52 -15.33 -0.39 14.89
C ALA A 52 -14.23 0.65 15.11
N ARG A 53 -13.47 1.02 14.06
CA ARG A 53 -12.36 1.98 14.11
C ARG A 53 -12.59 3.16 13.14
N PRO A 54 -13.70 3.91 13.27
CA PRO A 54 -14.09 4.97 12.32
C PRO A 54 -13.03 6.07 12.16
N GLY A 55 -12.26 6.35 13.22
CA GLY A 55 -11.16 7.33 13.19
C GLY A 55 -9.99 6.96 12.28
N LEU A 56 -9.87 5.70 11.84
CA LEU A 56 -8.82 5.25 10.93
C LEU A 56 -9.22 5.31 9.45
N ARG A 57 -10.49 5.60 9.14
CA ARG A 57 -10.99 5.72 7.75
C ARG A 57 -10.16 6.65 6.85
N PRO A 58 -9.60 7.77 7.35
CA PRO A 58 -8.73 8.63 6.55
C PRO A 58 -7.53 7.91 5.91
N VAL A 59 -7.05 6.82 6.52
CA VAL A 59 -5.97 5.99 5.95
C VAL A 59 -6.37 5.39 4.61
N LEU A 60 -7.65 5.00 4.45
CA LEU A 60 -8.17 4.44 3.21
C LEU A 60 -8.66 5.52 2.25
N THR A 61 -9.36 6.53 2.77
CA THR A 61 -9.95 7.56 1.90
C THR A 61 -8.90 8.49 1.31
N GLY A 62 -7.76 8.65 1.97
CA GLY A 62 -6.62 9.42 1.48
C GLY A 62 -5.74 8.69 0.46
N LEU A 63 -6.02 7.42 0.14
CA LEU A 63 -5.27 6.70 -0.88
C LEU A 63 -5.55 7.28 -2.28
N PRO A 64 -4.50 7.51 -3.08
CA PRO A 64 -4.64 7.80 -4.51
C PRO A 64 -5.53 6.77 -5.22
N VAL A 65 -6.32 7.23 -6.18
CA VAL A 65 -7.26 6.41 -6.96
C VAL A 65 -6.70 6.24 -8.38
N ALA A 66 -6.60 4.99 -8.83
CA ALA A 66 -6.11 4.64 -10.16
C ALA A 66 -6.89 5.34 -11.26
N GLY A 67 -6.19 6.08 -12.13
CA GLY A 67 -6.78 6.84 -13.23
C GLY A 67 -7.37 8.20 -12.85
N PHE A 68 -7.27 8.63 -11.58
CA PHE A 68 -7.96 9.86 -11.12
C PHE A 68 -7.11 10.80 -10.26
N THR A 69 -6.37 10.29 -9.27
CA THR A 69 -5.74 11.16 -8.27
C THR A 69 -4.34 10.75 -7.88
N GLY A 70 -3.56 11.74 -7.40
CA GLY A 70 -2.23 11.54 -6.84
C GLY A 70 -1.28 10.84 -7.81
N THR A 71 -0.42 9.97 -7.27
CA THR A 71 0.59 9.24 -8.03
C THR A 71 0.05 8.11 -8.91
N LEU A 72 -1.28 7.92 -8.95
CA LEU A 72 -1.94 6.96 -9.82
C LEU A 72 -2.80 7.63 -10.91
N ALA A 73 -2.82 8.97 -11.00
CA ALA A 73 -3.67 9.70 -11.94
C ALA A 73 -3.46 9.26 -13.40
N ASP A 74 -2.20 9.09 -13.82
CA ASP A 74 -1.84 8.69 -15.19
C ASP A 74 -1.58 7.19 -15.35
N ARG A 75 -1.98 6.37 -14.36
CA ARG A 75 -1.81 4.90 -14.37
C ARG A 75 -3.14 4.21 -14.61
N TYR A 76 -3.10 3.00 -15.18
CA TYR A 76 -4.27 2.13 -15.41
C TYR A 76 -5.30 2.63 -16.43
N ALA A 77 -4.97 3.62 -17.27
CA ALA A 77 -5.91 4.17 -18.27
C ALA A 77 -6.40 3.12 -19.28
N ALA A 78 -5.57 2.14 -19.63
CA ALA A 78 -5.90 1.08 -20.59
C ALA A 78 -6.22 -0.28 -19.94
N ASP A 79 -6.03 -0.40 -18.62
CA ASP A 79 -5.82 -1.71 -17.97
C ASP A 79 -7.06 -2.20 -17.20
N GLY A 80 -8.19 -1.49 -17.29
CA GLY A 80 -9.47 -1.90 -16.70
C GLY A 80 -9.56 -1.79 -15.16
N ALA A 81 -8.50 -1.35 -14.47
CA ALA A 81 -8.49 -1.19 -13.01
C ALA A 81 -8.65 0.27 -12.54
N ALA A 82 -8.87 1.21 -13.47
CA ALA A 82 -9.18 2.60 -13.15
C ALA A 82 -10.41 2.69 -12.22
N GLY A 83 -10.29 3.47 -11.15
CA GLY A 83 -11.32 3.62 -10.11
C GLY A 83 -11.43 2.45 -9.12
N LEU A 84 -10.96 1.25 -9.48
CA LEU A 84 -11.02 0.05 -8.63
C LEU A 84 -9.83 0.01 -7.65
N VAL A 85 -8.62 0.26 -8.15
CA VAL A 85 -7.41 0.25 -7.31
C VAL A 85 -7.27 1.59 -6.59
N ARG A 86 -7.12 1.51 -5.27
CA ARG A 86 -6.80 2.66 -4.41
C ARG A 86 -5.56 2.31 -3.60
N ALA A 87 -4.44 2.97 -3.87
CA ALA A 87 -3.17 2.54 -3.30
C ALA A 87 -2.17 3.69 -3.15
N LYS A 88 -1.31 3.56 -2.14
CA LYS A 88 -0.15 4.43 -1.98
C LYS A 88 1.04 3.82 -2.70
N THR A 89 1.73 4.66 -3.47
CA THR A 89 2.99 4.32 -4.13
C THR A 89 4.19 4.65 -3.25
N GLY A 90 5.27 3.89 -3.38
CA GLY A 90 6.58 4.23 -2.85
C GLY A 90 7.66 3.86 -3.87
N THR A 91 8.53 4.83 -4.20
CA THR A 91 9.58 4.65 -5.21
C THR A 91 10.87 5.29 -4.71
N LEU A 92 11.93 4.48 -4.62
CA LEU A 92 13.32 4.91 -4.42
C LEU A 92 14.21 4.16 -5.42
N THR A 93 15.46 4.57 -5.57
CA THR A 93 16.41 3.82 -6.40
C THR A 93 16.55 2.39 -5.87
N GLY A 94 16.13 1.41 -6.68
CA GLY A 94 16.16 -0.02 -6.34
C GLY A 94 14.92 -0.54 -5.64
N VAL A 95 13.93 0.30 -5.31
CA VAL A 95 12.77 -0.08 -4.51
C VAL A 95 11.50 0.47 -5.12
N ASN A 96 10.54 -0.42 -5.41
CA ASN A 96 9.19 -0.06 -5.83
C ASN A 96 8.18 -0.77 -4.93
N THR A 97 7.19 -0.02 -4.46
CA THR A 97 6.14 -0.56 -3.58
C THR A 97 4.78 0.00 -3.98
N LEU A 98 3.75 -0.82 -3.78
CA LEU A 98 2.35 -0.46 -3.98
C LEU A 98 1.51 -1.17 -2.92
N ALA A 99 0.84 -0.43 -2.06
CA ALA A 99 -0.02 -1.00 -1.02
C ALA A 99 -1.36 -0.28 -0.97
N GLY A 100 -2.43 -1.05 -0.87
CA GLY A 100 -3.77 -0.49 -0.97
C GLY A 100 -4.87 -1.54 -0.99
N THR A 101 -5.98 -1.14 -1.59
CA THR A 101 -7.19 -1.95 -1.72
C THR A 101 -7.65 -2.01 -3.17
N THR A 102 -8.35 -3.08 -3.51
CA THR A 102 -9.14 -3.15 -4.74
C THR A 102 -10.43 -3.92 -4.49
N VAL A 103 -11.41 -3.74 -5.37
CA VAL A 103 -12.63 -4.55 -5.38
C VAL A 103 -12.50 -5.55 -6.53
N ASP A 104 -12.69 -6.82 -6.21
CA ASP A 104 -12.62 -7.91 -7.19
C ASP A 104 -13.93 -8.03 -8.00
N ARG A 105 -13.99 -8.97 -8.97
CA ARG A 105 -15.18 -9.14 -9.81
C ARG A 105 -16.43 -9.59 -9.05
N ASP A 106 -16.25 -10.21 -7.89
CA ASP A 106 -17.34 -10.68 -7.04
C ASP A 106 -17.81 -9.58 -6.07
N GLY A 107 -17.22 -8.38 -6.15
CA GLY A 107 -17.55 -7.25 -5.29
C GLY A 107 -16.88 -7.31 -3.92
N ARG A 108 -15.89 -8.19 -3.71
CA ARG A 108 -15.18 -8.31 -2.43
C ARG A 108 -14.04 -7.30 -2.37
N LEU A 109 -13.93 -6.62 -1.23
CA LEU A 109 -12.81 -5.74 -0.95
C LEU A 109 -11.57 -6.57 -0.59
N LEU A 110 -10.54 -6.49 -1.41
CA LEU A 110 -9.23 -7.08 -1.18
C LEU A 110 -8.25 -6.02 -0.67
N VAL A 111 -7.33 -6.44 0.19
CA VAL A 111 -6.22 -5.64 0.69
C VAL A 111 -4.92 -6.27 0.20
N PHE A 112 -4.00 -5.46 -0.33
CA PHE A 112 -2.73 -5.93 -0.85
C PHE A 112 -1.57 -5.02 -0.46
N ALA A 113 -0.37 -5.60 -0.45
CA ALA A 113 0.88 -4.86 -0.34
C ALA A 113 1.96 -5.59 -1.14
N PHE A 114 2.51 -4.92 -2.15
CA PHE A 114 3.60 -5.41 -2.95
C PHE A 114 4.85 -4.58 -2.65
N LEU A 115 5.94 -5.27 -2.33
CA LEU A 115 7.23 -4.65 -2.05
C LEU A 115 8.29 -5.34 -2.88
N THR A 116 9.07 -4.55 -3.61
CA THR A 116 10.23 -5.01 -4.37
C THR A 116 11.46 -4.25 -3.92
N ASP A 117 12.58 -4.96 -3.87
CA ASP A 117 13.92 -4.42 -3.53
C ASP A 117 14.93 -4.98 -4.54
N GLY A 118 16.04 -4.27 -4.74
CA GLY A 118 17.06 -4.60 -5.73
C GLY A 118 16.62 -4.44 -7.19
N THR A 119 15.62 -3.60 -7.48
CA THR A 119 15.14 -3.40 -8.86
C THR A 119 16.13 -2.59 -9.69
N THR A 120 16.51 -3.10 -10.87
CA THR A 120 17.42 -2.38 -11.79
C THR A 120 16.66 -1.50 -12.78
N ASP A 121 15.37 -1.79 -13.00
CA ASP A 121 14.46 -1.03 -13.86
C ASP A 121 13.22 -0.62 -13.06
N PRO A 122 13.15 0.64 -12.59
CA PRO A 122 12.02 1.13 -11.80
C PRO A 122 10.70 1.15 -12.58
N GLN A 123 10.74 1.36 -13.89
CA GLN A 123 9.55 1.42 -14.73
C GLN A 123 8.98 0.03 -14.92
N ALA A 124 9.82 -0.96 -15.27
CA ALA A 124 9.38 -2.35 -15.37
C ALA A 124 8.84 -2.87 -14.04
N ALA A 125 9.49 -2.55 -12.91
CA ALA A 125 9.00 -2.91 -11.59
C ALA A 125 7.64 -2.26 -11.31
N GLN A 126 7.48 -0.97 -11.60
CA GLN A 126 6.19 -0.29 -11.45
C GLN A 126 5.09 -0.94 -12.28
N SER A 127 5.34 -1.21 -13.56
CA SER A 127 4.38 -1.87 -14.45
C SER A 127 4.00 -3.26 -13.95
N ALA A 128 4.95 -4.05 -13.45
CA ALA A 128 4.66 -5.36 -12.87
C ALA A 128 3.76 -5.28 -11.63
N LEU A 129 3.99 -4.29 -10.76
CA LEU A 129 3.12 -4.04 -9.60
C LEU A 129 1.71 -3.66 -10.04
N ASP A 130 1.59 -2.86 -11.10
CA ASP A 130 0.29 -2.46 -11.65
C ASP A 130 -0.47 -3.63 -12.27
N THR A 131 0.18 -4.40 -13.13
CA THR A 131 -0.41 -5.61 -13.71
C THR A 131 -0.89 -6.57 -12.62
N THR A 132 -0.13 -6.70 -11.53
CA THR A 132 -0.53 -7.57 -10.40
C THR A 132 -1.78 -7.03 -9.69
N ALA A 133 -1.86 -5.72 -9.43
CA ALA A 133 -3.04 -5.09 -8.83
C ALA A 133 -4.28 -5.16 -9.74
N THR A 134 -4.10 -4.95 -11.04
CA THR A 134 -5.14 -5.15 -12.05
C THR A 134 -5.64 -6.59 -12.04
N THR A 135 -4.72 -7.56 -11.98
CA THR A 135 -5.07 -8.98 -11.93
C THR A 135 -5.93 -9.29 -10.71
N LEU A 136 -5.57 -8.79 -9.53
CA LEU A 136 -6.39 -8.96 -8.32
C LEU A 136 -7.81 -8.40 -8.48
N SER A 137 -7.95 -7.25 -9.15
CA SER A 137 -9.24 -6.61 -9.41
C SER A 137 -10.10 -7.43 -10.40
N ALA A 138 -9.44 -8.15 -11.29
CA ALA A 138 -10.06 -9.01 -12.29
C ALA A 138 -10.36 -10.43 -11.76
N CYS A 139 -9.78 -10.85 -10.63
CA CYS A 139 -10.07 -12.14 -10.05
C CYS A 139 -11.53 -12.24 -9.61
N GLY A 140 -12.14 -13.41 -9.81
CA GLY A 140 -13.30 -13.87 -9.04
C GLY A 140 -12.85 -15.14 -8.35
N CYS A 141 -12.60 -15.09 -7.03
CA CYS A 141 -12.26 -16.32 -6.31
C CYS A 141 -13.55 -16.87 -5.72
N ALA A 142 -14.20 -17.76 -6.47
CA ALA A 142 -15.21 -18.68 -5.96
C ALA A 142 -14.59 -19.68 -4.98
#